data_AF-A0A9E5TEF9-F1
#
_entry.id   AF-A0A9E5TEF9-F1
#
_cell.length_a   1.000
_cell.length_b   1.000
_cell.length_c   1.000
_cell.angle_alpha   90.00
_cell.angle_beta   90.00
_cell.angle_gamma   90.00
#
_symmetry.space_group_name_H-M   'P 1'
#
loop_
_entity.id
_entity.type
_entity.pdbx_description
1 polymer ?
#
loop_
_entity_poly.entity_id
_entity_poly.type
_entity_poly.pdbx_seq_one_letter_code
_entity_poly.pdbx_strand_id
1 'polypeptide(L)' 'MSKAVFQSGMSWRVVESKWSGIREAFQDFEVSKVADFDERNLEALANDKRVIRNYRKLAAVVS' A
#
# COMPACT_ATOMS: atom_id res chain seq x y z
N MET A 1 6.80 -9.59 -2.69
CA MET A 1 5.56 -10.37 -2.60
C MET A 1 4.46 -9.57 -1.88
N SER A 2 4.05 -8.41 -2.41
CA SER A 2 3.21 -7.46 -1.64
C SER A 2 1.73 -7.47 -2.04
N LYS A 3 1.40 -7.92 -3.27
CA LYS A 3 0.03 -7.94 -3.80
C LYS A 3 -0.92 -8.88 -3.02
N ALA A 4 -0.39 -10.01 -2.53
CA ALA A 4 -1.16 -11.01 -1.79
C ALA A 4 -1.71 -10.49 -0.45
N VAL A 5 -0.98 -9.57 0.22
CA VAL A 5 -1.41 -8.93 1.48
C VAL A 5 -2.68 -8.10 1.30
N PHE A 6 -2.85 -7.50 0.12
CA PHE A 6 -4.06 -6.73 -0.18
C PHE A 6 -5.24 -7.62 -0.57
N GLN A 7 -4.98 -8.80 -1.14
CA GLN A 7 -6.02 -9.73 -1.58
C GLN A 7 -6.66 -10.54 -0.44
N SER A 8 -6.00 -10.64 0.73
CA SER A 8 -6.60 -11.27 1.90
C SER A 8 -7.77 -10.42 2.43
N GLY A 9 -9.00 -10.91 2.29
CA GLY A 9 -10.21 -10.23 2.76
C GLY A 9 -10.68 -9.03 1.92
N MET A 10 -10.27 -8.91 0.65
CA MET A 10 -10.85 -7.96 -0.31
C MET A 10 -11.11 -8.61 -1.67
N SER A 11 -12.07 -8.07 -2.41
CA SER A 11 -12.34 -8.51 -3.78
C SER A 11 -11.11 -8.28 -4.67
N TRP A 12 -10.65 -9.34 -5.35
CA TRP A 12 -9.52 -9.31 -6.27
C TRP A 12 -9.63 -8.17 -7.29
N ARG A 13 -10.83 -7.92 -7.82
CA ARG A 13 -11.07 -6.83 -8.81
C ARG A 13 -10.74 -5.45 -8.25
N VAL A 14 -11.07 -5.21 -6.97
CA VAL A 14 -10.79 -3.93 -6.32
C VAL A 14 -9.28 -3.75 -6.20
N VAL A 15 -8.57 -4.79 -5.76
CA VAL A 15 -7.10 -4.74 -5.66
C VAL A 15 -6.47 -4.52 -7.02
N GLU A 16 -6.93 -5.21 -8.07
CA GLU A 16 -6.41 -5.06 -9.43
C GLU A 16 -6.60 -3.63 -9.97
N SER A 17 -7.80 -3.08 -9.84
CA SER A 17 -8.10 -1.71 -10.30
C SER A 17 -7.29 -0.62 -9.58
N LYS A 18 -6.85 -0.90 -8.35
CA LYS A 18 -6.07 0.02 -7.52
C LYS A 18 -4.58 -0.31 -7.52
N TRP A 19 -4.15 -1.40 -8.17
CA TRP A 19 -2.78 -1.91 -8.04
C TRP A 19 -1.74 -0.95 -8.61
N SER A 20 -2.03 -0.27 -9.72
CA SER A 20 -1.16 0.78 -10.28
C SER A 20 -0.96 1.92 -9.28
N GLY A 21 -2.06 2.42 -8.70
CA GLY A 21 -2.02 3.46 -7.67
C GLY A 21 -1.28 3.02 -6.40
N ILE A 22 -1.43 1.76 -5.99
CA ILE A 22 -0.69 1.16 -4.87
C ILE A 22 0.81 1.11 -5.19
N ARG A 23 1.20 0.66 -6.39
CA ARG A 23 2.61 0.65 -6.79
C ARG A 23 3.21 2.05 -6.76
N GLU A 24 2.56 3.04 -7.36
CA GLU A 24 3.06 4.43 -7.35
C GLU A 24 3.19 4.97 -5.93
N ALA A 25 2.18 4.73 -5.10
CA ALA A 25 2.16 5.22 -3.72
C ALA A 25 3.25 4.58 -2.85
N PHE A 26 3.59 3.31 -3.09
CA PHE A 26 4.71 2.62 -2.44
C PHE A 26 6.03 2.72 -3.21
N GLN A 27 6.17 3.69 -4.12
CA GLN A 27 7.38 3.91 -4.93
C GLN A 27 7.89 2.62 -5.59
N ASP A 28 7.00 1.91 -6.26
CA ASP A 28 7.22 0.61 -6.91
C ASP A 28 7.70 -0.52 -5.97
N PHE A 29 7.52 -0.33 -4.66
CA PHE A 29 8.02 -1.23 -3.61
C PHE A 29 9.54 -1.37 -3.61
N GLU A 30 10.26 -0.30 -3.97
CA GLU A 30 11.70 -0.27 -3.80
C GLU A 30 12.06 -0.30 -2.32
N VAL A 31 12.81 -1.33 -1.92
CA VAL A 31 13.12 -1.63 -0.51
C VAL A 31 13.75 -0.44 0.20
N SER A 32 14.69 0.25 -0.46
CA SER A 32 15.38 1.43 0.10
C SER A 32 14.40 2.55 0.46
N LYS A 33 13.38 2.77 -0.37
CA LYS A 33 12.39 3.83 -0.21
C LYS A 33 11.32 3.45 0.80
N VAL A 34 10.86 2.19 0.75
CA VAL A 34 9.86 1.68 1.70
C VAL A 34 10.45 1.54 3.10
N ALA A 35 11.74 1.21 3.24
CA ALA A 35 12.43 1.17 4.53
C ALA A 35 12.52 2.56 5.19
N ASP A 36 12.55 3.62 4.40
CA ASP A 36 12.52 5.02 4.87
C ASP A 36 11.10 5.52 5.17
N PHE A 37 10.05 4.71 4.99
CA PHE A 37 8.69 5.13 5.30
C PHE A 37 8.51 5.23 6.82
N ASP A 38 8.34 6.47 7.28
CA ASP A 38 7.93 6.80 8.65
C ASP A 38 6.40 6.82 8.80
N GLU A 39 5.97 7.11 10.03
CA GLU A 39 4.56 7.21 10.40
C GLU A 39 3.81 8.30 9.59
N ARG A 40 4.50 9.36 9.17
CA ARG A 40 3.92 10.44 8.35
C ARG A 40 3.68 9.98 6.92
N ASN A 41 4.57 9.17 6.36
CA ASN A 41 4.36 8.54 5.05
C ASN A 41 3.15 7.60 5.11
N LEU A 42 2.99 6.84 6.19
CA LEU A 42 1.81 5.99 6.40
C LEU A 42 0.51 6.80 6.55
N GLU A 43 0.52 7.93 7.26
CA GLU A 43 -0.63 8.84 7.35
C GLU A 43 -0.96 9.50 6.01
N ALA A 44 0.05 9.89 5.23
CA ALA A 44 -0.15 10.42 3.88
C ALA A 44 -0.79 9.37 2.96
N LEU A 45 -0.31 8.12 3.02
CA LEU A 45 -0.90 6.99 2.31
C LEU A 45 -2.33 6.69 2.76
N ALA A 46 -2.62 6.77 4.06
CA ALA A 46 -3.98 6.58 4.58
C ALA A 46 -4.98 7.62 4.06
N ASN A 47 -4.49 8.82 3.70
CA ASN A 47 -5.29 9.88 3.08
C ASN A 47 -5.28 9.83 1.54
N ASP A 48 -4.42 9.01 0.93
CA ASP A 48 -4.32 8.90 -0.52
C ASP A 48 -5.49 8.09 -1.10
N LYS A 49 -6.20 8.69 -2.07
CA LYS A 49 -7.33 8.05 -2.78
C LYS A 49 -6.89 6.99 -3.79
N ARG A 50 -5.60 6.97 -4.15
CA ARG A 50 -4.97 6.00 -5.05
C ARG A 50 -4.81 4.64 -4.38
N VAL A 51 -4.63 4.59 -3.06
CA VAL A 51 -4.51 3.34 -2.30
C VAL A 51 -5.80 2.96 -1.61
N ILE A 52 -5.81 1.74 -1.08
CA ILE A 52 -6.86 1.27 -0.21
C ILE A 52 -6.59 1.87 1.18
N ARG A 53 -7.44 2.80 1.61
CA ARG A 53 -7.34 3.57 2.86
C ARG A 53 -7.62 2.70 4.10
N ASN A 54 -6.83 1.65 4.29
CA ASN A 54 -6.85 0.77 5.44
C ASN A 54 -5.48 0.79 6.09
N TYR A 55 -5.36 1.54 7.19
CA TYR A 55 -4.09 1.76 7.88
C TYR A 55 -3.38 0.45 8.28
N ARG A 56 -4.11 -0.55 8.78
CA ARG A 56 -3.52 -1.85 9.17
C ARG A 56 -2.88 -2.58 8.01
N LYS A 57 -3.49 -2.51 6.81
CA LYS A 57 -2.92 -3.13 5.60
C LYS A 57 -1.71 -2.37 5.07
N LEU A 58 -1.68 -1.05 5.22
CA LEU A 58 -0.54 -0.22 4.82
C LEU A 58 0.66 -0.47 5.74
N ALA A 59 0.45 -0.50 7.06
CA ALA A 59 1.50 -0.79 8.03
C ALA A 59 2.12 -2.19 7.84
N ALA A 60 1.30 -3.20 7.50
CA ALA A 60 1.77 -4.56 7.22
C ALA A 60 2.65 -4.70 5.97
N VAL A 61 2.72 -3.67 5.11
CA VAL A 61 3.60 -3.64 3.93
C VAL A 61 4.96 -3.02 4.25
N VAL A 62 5.02 -2.19 5.29
CA VAL A 62 6.24 -1.49 5.72
C VAL A 62 6.98 -2.28 6.82
N SER A 63 6.27 -3.07 7.62
CA SER A 63 6.83 -4.02 8.61
C SER A 63 7.34 -5.32 7.98
#